data_AF-A0A7X1IZZ9-F1
#
_entry.id   AF-A0A7X1IZZ9-F1
#
_cell.length_a   1.000
_cell.length_b   1.000
_cell.length_c   1.000
_cell.angle_alpha   90.00
_cell.angle_beta   90.00
_cell.angle_gamma   90.00
#
_symmetry.space_group_name_H-M   'P 1'
#
loop_
_entity.id
_entity.type
_entity.pdbx_description
1 polymer ?
#
loop_
_entity_poly.entity_id
_entity_poly.type
_entity_poly.pdbx_seq_one_letter_code
_entity_poly.pdbx_strand_id
1 'polypeptide(L)'
;MTTLTHRWLPSRMPDETDVRQVYGFCFDAAGRVLLGVEHGESPGLRMPGSETEADGYDYLATLVRECRSGYRVTITKPIYLGYRQVRDEDAELTYAELFLAARITTFHRRSPALGSCRSFQRLLTPVSYVPDRLGWGAEGSLQISSAAAVATNVFGLDLSVLHDEIYRT
;
A
#
# COMPACT_ATOMS: atom_id res chain seq x y z
N MET A 1 7.52 -27.35 6.57
CA MET A 1 7.01 -25.96 6.58
C MET A 1 7.79 -25.26 5.50
N THR A 2 7.12 -24.77 4.47
CA THR A 2 7.76 -24.03 3.39
C THR A 2 8.22 -22.68 3.93
N THR A 3 9.53 -22.40 3.90
CA THR A 3 10.05 -21.08 4.24
C THR A 3 9.92 -20.19 3.01
N LEU A 4 9.20 -19.08 3.13
CA LEU A 4 9.13 -18.10 2.05
C LEU A 4 10.25 -17.08 2.21
N THR A 5 10.93 -16.77 1.11
CA THR A 5 11.88 -15.66 1.03
C THR A 5 11.26 -14.49 0.28
N HIS A 6 11.58 -13.28 0.75
CA HIS A 6 11.07 -12.04 0.18
C HIS A 6 12.23 -11.19 -0.31
N ARG A 7 12.13 -10.67 -1.53
CA ARG A 7 13.13 -9.77 -2.10
C ARG A 7 12.48 -8.59 -2.78
N TRP A 8 12.85 -7.38 -2.39
CA TRP A 8 12.44 -6.16 -3.07
C TRP A 8 13.19 -5.94 -4.39
N LEU A 9 12.45 -5.57 -5.45
CA LEU A 9 12.98 -5.26 -6.77
C LEU A 9 12.38 -3.92 -7.26
N PRO A 10 13.12 -2.80 -7.19
CA PRO A 10 12.69 -1.48 -7.68
C PRO A 10 12.90 -1.36 -9.20
N SER A 11 12.45 -2.36 -9.95
CA SER A 11 12.63 -2.46 -11.40
C SER A 11 11.32 -2.84 -12.06
N ARG A 12 11.26 -2.73 -13.39
CA ARG A 12 10.12 -3.27 -14.15
C ARG A 12 9.96 -4.75 -13.80
N MET A 13 8.73 -5.13 -13.46
CA MET A 13 8.34 -6.52 -13.26
C MET A 13 8.35 -7.25 -14.60
N PRO A 14 8.86 -8.50 -14.67
CA PRO A 14 8.79 -9.32 -15.87
C PRO A 14 7.34 -9.46 -16.35
N ASP A 15 7.17 -9.53 -17.66
CA ASP A 15 5.87 -9.84 -18.27
C ASP A 15 5.42 -11.25 -17.81
N GLU A 16 4.11 -11.49 -17.75
CA GLU A 16 3.51 -12.77 -17.32
C GLU A 16 3.77 -13.19 -15.85
N THR A 17 4.25 -12.28 -15.00
CA THR A 17 4.39 -12.55 -13.56
C THR A 17 3.02 -12.69 -12.88
N ASP A 18 2.82 -13.77 -12.11
CA ASP A 18 1.65 -13.94 -11.23
C ASP A 18 1.67 -12.89 -10.12
N VAL A 19 0.83 -11.86 -10.24
CA VAL A 19 0.66 -10.83 -9.20
C VAL A 19 -0.50 -11.22 -8.31
N ARG A 20 -0.21 -11.52 -7.06
CA ARG A 20 -1.24 -11.93 -6.10
C ARG A 20 -1.79 -10.79 -5.27
N GLN A 21 -1.02 -9.72 -5.10
CA GLN A 21 -1.40 -8.65 -4.19
C GLN A 21 -0.86 -7.32 -4.68
N VAL A 22 -1.68 -6.28 -4.54
CA VAL A 22 -1.29 -4.89 -4.75
C VAL A 22 -1.27 -4.15 -3.42
N TYR A 23 -0.31 -3.26 -3.28
CA TYR A 23 -0.12 -2.41 -2.13
C TYR A 23 0.10 -0.95 -2.55
N GLY A 24 -0.54 -0.01 -1.87
CA GLY A 24 -0.49 1.42 -2.18
C GLY A 24 0.12 2.26 -1.07
N PHE A 25 1.24 2.92 -1.36
CA PHE A 25 1.71 4.09 -0.62
C PHE A 25 0.88 5.32 -1.05
N CYS A 26 -0.25 5.53 -0.38
CA CYS A 26 -1.13 6.66 -0.65
C CYS A 26 -0.80 7.83 0.26
N PHE A 27 -0.20 8.88 -0.30
CA PHE A 27 0.29 10.04 0.44
C PHE A 27 -0.77 11.13 0.60
N ASP A 28 -0.89 11.71 1.78
CA ASP A 28 -1.64 12.95 1.99
C ASP A 28 -0.83 14.19 1.56
N ALA A 29 -1.42 15.37 1.70
CA ALA A 29 -0.76 16.63 1.35
C ALA A 29 0.42 16.99 2.28
N ALA A 30 0.52 16.35 3.45
CA ALA A 30 1.57 16.56 4.43
C ALA A 30 2.71 15.52 4.31
N GLY A 31 2.70 14.67 3.28
CA GLY A 31 3.74 13.67 3.04
C GLY A 31 3.59 12.39 3.88
N ARG A 32 2.46 12.19 4.55
CA ARG A 32 2.18 10.98 5.35
C ARG A 32 1.48 9.93 4.50
N VAL A 33 1.73 8.67 4.80
CA VAL A 33 1.14 7.50 4.14
C VAL A 33 -0.10 7.04 4.89
N LEU A 34 -1.14 6.71 4.13
CA LEU A 34 -2.38 6.14 4.64
C LEU A 34 -2.22 4.65 4.96
N LEU A 35 -2.54 4.29 6.20
CA LEU A 35 -2.77 2.94 6.68
C LEU A 35 -4.20 2.79 7.21
N GLY A 36 -4.67 1.56 7.22
CA GLY A 36 -5.97 1.15 7.73
C GLY A 36 -5.80 0.42 9.04
N VAL A 37 -6.53 0.84 10.06
CA VAL A 37 -6.62 0.12 11.32
C VAL A 37 -7.73 -0.91 11.18
N GLU A 38 -7.36 -2.18 11.22
CA GLU A 38 -8.28 -3.31 11.28
C GLU A 38 -8.59 -3.61 12.75
N HIS A 39 -9.88 -3.63 13.08
CA HIS A 39 -10.39 -3.97 14.40
C HIS A 39 -11.04 -5.35 14.33
N GLY A 40 -10.86 -6.19 15.35
CA GLY A 40 -11.43 -7.53 15.39
C GLY A 40 -10.52 -8.55 16.08
N GLU A 41 -10.68 -9.83 15.75
CA GLU A 41 -9.95 -10.95 16.35
C GLU A 41 -8.44 -10.93 16.05
N SER A 42 -8.03 -10.25 14.98
CA SER A 42 -6.62 -10.00 14.64
C SER A 42 -6.44 -8.52 14.34
N PRO A 43 -6.32 -7.67 15.39
CA PRO A 43 -6.15 -6.24 15.20
C PRO A 43 -4.78 -5.97 14.56
N GLY A 44 -4.74 -5.01 13.63
CA GLY A 44 -3.51 -4.74 12.90
C GLY A 44 -3.60 -3.53 11.99
N LEU A 45 -2.47 -3.21 11.35
CA LEU A 45 -2.38 -2.17 10.34
C LEU A 45 -2.30 -2.80 8.96
N ARG A 46 -2.99 -2.20 7.99
CA ARG A 46 -2.94 -2.61 6.59
C ARG A 46 -2.67 -1.44 5.68
N MET A 47 -2.00 -1.71 4.56
CA MET A 47 -1.94 -0.76 3.45
C MET A 47 -3.19 -0.86 2.58
N PRO A 48 -3.57 0.22 1.88
CA PRO A 48 -4.50 0.13 0.77
C PRO A 48 -4.05 -0.88 -0.28
N GLY A 49 -4.99 -1.66 -0.79
CA GLY A 49 -4.74 -2.66 -1.82
C GLY A 49 -5.29 -4.04 -1.47
N SER A 50 -5.37 -4.89 -2.48
CA SER A 50 -5.92 -6.25 -2.42
C SER A 50 -5.45 -7.05 -3.63
N GLU A 51 -5.93 -8.28 -3.74
CA GLU A 51 -5.75 -9.13 -4.90
C GLU A 51 -6.47 -8.53 -6.12
N THR A 52 -5.93 -8.77 -7.32
CA THR A 52 -6.37 -8.08 -8.54
C THR A 52 -7.47 -8.80 -9.32
N GLU A 53 -7.87 -10.00 -8.89
CA GLU A 53 -8.82 -10.85 -9.65
C GLU A 53 -10.14 -10.14 -9.95
N ALA A 54 -10.67 -9.41 -8.97
CA ALA A 54 -11.93 -8.68 -9.09
C ALA A 54 -11.90 -7.55 -10.14
N ASP A 55 -10.71 -7.10 -10.54
CA ASP A 55 -10.50 -6.02 -11.49
C ASP A 55 -9.88 -6.52 -12.81
N GLY A 56 -10.02 -7.82 -13.11
CA GLY A 56 -9.48 -8.40 -14.33
C GLY A 56 -7.96 -8.30 -14.42
N TYR A 57 -7.28 -8.36 -13.27
CA TYR A 57 -5.83 -8.23 -13.13
C TYR A 57 -5.26 -6.82 -13.42
N ASP A 58 -6.10 -5.79 -13.47
CA ASP A 58 -5.65 -4.38 -13.54
C ASP A 58 -5.27 -3.85 -12.15
N TYR A 59 -3.98 -3.91 -11.83
CA TYR A 59 -3.43 -3.46 -10.56
C TYR A 59 -3.66 -1.97 -10.27
N LEU A 60 -3.79 -1.11 -11.30
CA LEU A 60 -4.08 0.31 -11.10
C LEU A 60 -5.54 0.49 -10.69
N ALA A 61 -6.45 -0.20 -11.38
CA ALA A 61 -7.88 -0.18 -11.06
C ALA A 61 -8.14 -0.76 -9.65
N THR A 62 -7.47 -1.85 -9.28
CA THR A 62 -7.54 -2.46 -7.95
C THR A 62 -7.22 -1.45 -6.85
N LEU A 63 -6.10 -0.73 -6.93
CA LEU A 63 -5.75 0.23 -5.89
C LEU A 63 -6.76 1.38 -5.81
N VAL A 64 -7.22 1.90 -6.96
CA VAL A 64 -8.25 2.97 -6.99
C VAL A 64 -9.55 2.50 -6.32
N ARG A 65 -9.99 1.26 -6.61
CA ARG A 65 -11.19 0.67 -6.01
C ARG A 65 -11.04 0.49 -4.51
N GLU A 66 -9.93 -0.07 -4.04
CA GLU A 66 -9.67 -0.32 -2.62
C GLU A 66 -9.61 0.99 -1.81
N CYS A 67 -8.89 1.99 -2.32
CA CYS A 67 -8.84 3.32 -1.70
C CYS A 67 -10.25 3.93 -1.57
N ARG A 68 -11.08 3.81 -2.61
CA ARG A 68 -12.44 4.35 -2.60
C ARG A 68 -13.37 3.59 -1.66
N SER A 69 -13.30 2.25 -1.66
CA SER A 69 -14.23 1.39 -0.93
C SER A 69 -13.86 1.24 0.54
N GLY A 70 -12.61 0.84 0.82
CA GLY A 70 -12.16 0.50 2.17
C GLY A 70 -11.74 1.71 3.00
N TYR A 71 -11.17 2.72 2.34
CA TYR A 71 -10.57 3.87 2.99
C TYR A 71 -11.35 5.17 2.77
N ARG A 72 -12.34 5.17 1.87
CA ARG A 72 -13.13 6.35 1.53
C ARG A 72 -12.24 7.53 1.13
N VAL A 73 -11.24 7.28 0.28
CA VAL A 73 -10.39 8.32 -0.31
C VAL A 73 -10.38 8.21 -1.82
N THR A 74 -10.21 9.34 -2.50
CA THR A 74 -9.85 9.38 -3.92
C THR A 74 -8.36 9.64 -4.03
N ILE A 75 -7.72 8.99 -5.00
CA ILE A 75 -6.29 9.11 -5.27
C ILE A 75 -6.04 9.56 -6.71
N THR A 76 -4.86 10.11 -6.98
CA THR A 76 -4.36 10.33 -8.34
C THR A 76 -4.12 9.01 -9.05
N LYS A 77 -3.83 9.06 -10.36
CA LYS A 77 -3.35 7.88 -11.10
C LYS A 77 -2.14 7.27 -10.35
N PRO A 78 -2.18 5.97 -9.99
CA PRO A 78 -1.07 5.35 -9.28
C PRO A 78 0.17 5.26 -10.16
N ILE A 79 1.33 5.34 -9.52
CA ILE A 79 2.66 5.23 -10.11
C ILE A 79 3.31 3.96 -9.60
N TYR A 80 3.84 3.16 -10.50
CA TYR A 80 4.55 1.93 -10.18
C TYR A 80 5.86 2.21 -9.43
N LEU A 81 6.11 1.50 -8.33
CA LEU A 81 7.34 1.61 -7.53
C LEU A 81 8.30 0.44 -7.75
N GLY A 82 7.75 -0.75 -7.95
CA GLY A 82 8.48 -2.00 -7.91
C GLY A 82 7.61 -3.13 -7.39
N TYR A 83 8.24 -4.25 -7.11
CA TYR A 83 7.55 -5.43 -6.61
C TYR A 83 8.40 -6.18 -5.59
N ARG A 84 7.72 -6.88 -4.70
CA ARG A 84 8.33 -7.86 -3.82
C ARG A 84 8.18 -9.22 -4.45
N GLN A 85 9.31 -9.85 -4.75
CA GLN A 85 9.36 -11.22 -5.21
C GLN A 85 9.19 -12.15 -4.01
N VAL A 86 8.21 -13.05 -4.08
CA VAL A 86 8.00 -14.09 -3.06
C VAL A 86 8.37 -15.44 -3.66
N ARG A 87 9.34 -16.10 -3.03
CA ARG A 87 9.86 -17.39 -3.48
C ARG A 87 9.73 -18.43 -2.38
N ASP A 88 9.37 -19.63 -2.80
CA ASP A 88 9.65 -20.87 -2.07
C ASP A 88 11.16 -21.16 -2.17
N GLU A 89 11.80 -21.68 -1.12
CA GLU A 89 13.22 -22.03 -1.12
C GLU A 89 13.60 -22.98 -2.27
N ASP A 90 12.65 -23.79 -2.74
CA ASP A 90 12.84 -24.76 -3.81
C ASP A 90 12.34 -24.28 -5.21
N ALA A 91 11.86 -23.04 -5.35
CA ALA A 91 11.29 -22.52 -6.61
C ALA A 91 11.89 -21.18 -7.09
N GLU A 92 11.97 -21.01 -8.42
CA GLU A 92 12.52 -19.82 -9.10
C GLU A 92 11.71 -18.52 -8.81
N LEU A 93 10.37 -18.61 -8.79
CA LEU A 93 9.44 -17.51 -8.45
C LEU A 93 8.04 -18.08 -8.20
N THR A 94 7.47 -17.84 -7.02
CA THR A 94 6.10 -18.30 -6.70
C THR A 94 5.06 -17.26 -7.11
N TYR A 95 5.25 -15.99 -6.72
CA TYR A 95 4.41 -14.86 -7.13
C TYR A 95 5.08 -13.52 -6.80
N ALA A 96 4.49 -12.42 -7.29
CA ALA A 96 4.86 -11.06 -6.94
C ALA A 96 3.77 -10.34 -6.15
N GLU A 97 4.20 -9.44 -5.29
CA GLU A 97 3.37 -8.44 -4.65
C GLU A 97 3.79 -7.06 -5.16
N LEU A 98 2.86 -6.32 -5.73
CA LEU A 98 3.13 -5.11 -6.50
C LEU A 98 2.91 -3.86 -5.62
N PHE A 99 3.85 -2.93 -5.67
CA PHE A 99 3.78 -1.70 -4.89
C PHE A 99 3.61 -0.47 -5.79
N LEU A 100 2.65 0.36 -5.43
CA LEU A 100 2.28 1.59 -6.12
C LEU A 100 2.37 2.78 -5.17
N ALA A 101 2.54 3.98 -5.73
CA ALA A 101 2.41 5.24 -5.02
C ALA A 101 1.32 6.10 -5.65
N ALA A 102 0.56 6.82 -4.84
CA ALA A 102 -0.41 7.80 -5.32
C ALA A 102 -0.56 8.94 -4.31
N ARG A 103 -1.09 10.09 -4.73
CA ARG A 103 -1.52 11.15 -3.82
C ARG A 103 -3.00 11.01 -3.54
N ILE A 104 -3.39 11.22 -2.30
CA ILE A 104 -4.78 11.38 -1.90
C ILE A 104 -5.24 12.77 -2.33
N THR A 105 -6.29 12.82 -3.14
CA THR A 105 -6.89 14.08 -3.61
C THR A 105 -8.09 14.48 -2.76
N THR A 106 -8.76 13.51 -2.13
CA THR A 106 -9.98 13.77 -1.37
C THR A 106 -10.18 12.73 -0.29
N PHE A 107 -10.43 13.18 0.93
CA PHE A 107 -10.96 12.35 2.01
C PHE A 107 -12.47 12.49 2.03
N HIS A 108 -13.19 11.39 1.78
CA HIS A 108 -14.64 11.36 1.86
C HIS A 108 -15.08 11.08 3.29
N ARG A 109 -16.26 11.61 3.63
CA ARG A 109 -16.90 11.32 4.92
C ARG A 109 -17.10 9.82 5.08
N ARG A 110 -16.84 9.32 6.29
CA ARG A 110 -17.18 7.94 6.64
C ARG A 110 -18.69 7.87 6.90
N SER A 111 -19.46 7.33 5.94
CA SER A 111 -20.81 6.87 6.24
C SER A 111 -20.74 5.53 7.00
N PRO A 112 -21.62 5.28 7.98
CA PRO A 112 -21.78 3.94 8.56
C PRO A 112 -21.97 2.95 7.41
N ALA A 113 -21.17 1.89 7.38
CA ALA A 113 -21.24 0.91 6.30
C ALA A 113 -22.62 0.24 6.34
N LEU A 114 -23.47 0.51 5.35
CA LEU A 114 -24.63 -0.32 5.05
C LEU A 114 -24.09 -1.59 4.37
N GLY A 115 -23.89 -2.66 5.13
CA GLY A 115 -23.43 -3.95 4.60
C GLY A 115 -21.92 -4.06 4.35
N SER A 116 -21.49 -5.29 4.03
CA SER A 116 -20.19 -5.97 4.20
C SER A 116 -18.88 -5.32 3.70
N CYS A 117 -18.85 -4.04 3.33
CA CYS A 117 -17.61 -3.38 2.97
C CYS A 117 -16.75 -3.13 4.22
N ARG A 118 -15.57 -3.79 4.29
CA ARG A 118 -14.53 -3.48 5.29
C ARG A 118 -14.28 -1.97 5.27
N SER A 119 -14.55 -1.28 6.38
CA SER A 119 -14.32 0.16 6.52
C SER A 119 -13.22 0.36 7.54
N PHE A 120 -12.05 0.77 7.08
CA PHE A 120 -10.91 0.98 7.96
C PHE A 120 -10.99 2.34 8.65
N GLN A 121 -10.59 2.39 9.91
CA GLN A 121 -10.18 3.67 10.49
C GLN A 121 -8.85 4.06 9.84
N ARG A 122 -8.72 5.33 9.45
CA ARG A 122 -7.56 5.83 8.73
C ARG A 122 -6.50 6.32 9.70
N LEU A 123 -5.29 5.79 9.56
CA LEU A 123 -4.08 6.26 10.20
C LEU A 123 -3.18 6.88 9.13
N LEU A 124 -2.82 8.14 9.28
CA LEU A 124 -1.81 8.80 8.47
C LEU A 124 -0.50 8.73 9.25
N THR A 125 0.53 8.12 8.67
CA THR A 125 1.81 7.90 9.35
C THR A 125 2.97 8.36 8.47
N PRO A 126 4.08 8.90 9.02
CA PRO A 126 5.28 9.19 8.25
C PRO A 126 5.71 7.96 7.45
N VAL A 127 6.14 8.16 6.20
CA VAL A 127 6.57 7.04 5.34
C VAL A 127 7.71 6.23 5.97
N SER A 128 8.57 6.87 6.76
CA SER A 128 9.66 6.23 7.51
C SER A 128 9.19 5.27 8.59
N TYR A 129 7.97 5.43 9.12
CA TYR A 129 7.43 4.56 10.17
C TYR A 129 6.72 3.33 9.60
N VAL A 130 6.41 3.32 8.31
CA VAL A 130 5.64 2.23 7.67
C VAL A 130 6.25 0.84 7.89
N PRO A 131 7.56 0.60 7.73
CA PRO A 131 8.14 -0.74 7.90
C PRO A 131 7.96 -1.28 9.32
N ASP A 132 8.15 -0.44 10.33
CA ASP A 132 7.97 -0.81 11.74
C ASP A 132 6.50 -1.07 12.06
N ARG A 133 5.60 -0.22 11.52
CA ARG A 133 4.15 -0.33 11.70
C ARG A 133 3.58 -1.61 11.09
N LEU A 134 4.17 -2.10 10.00
CA LEU A 134 3.71 -3.29 9.27
C LEU A 134 4.58 -4.54 9.54
N GLY A 135 5.63 -4.42 10.36
CA GLY A 135 6.52 -5.52 10.69
C GLY A 135 7.32 -6.07 9.49
N TRP A 136 7.67 -5.22 8.52
CA TRP A 136 8.33 -5.65 7.28
C TRP A 136 9.84 -5.88 7.37
N GLY A 137 10.46 -5.54 8.50
CA GLY A 137 11.90 -5.70 8.70
C GLY A 137 12.74 -4.91 7.70
N ALA A 138 13.99 -5.35 7.49
CA ALA A 138 15.00 -4.60 6.73
C ALA A 138 14.63 -4.36 5.25
N GLU A 139 13.95 -5.31 4.59
CA GLU A 139 13.49 -5.15 3.20
C GLU A 139 12.44 -4.03 3.05
N GLY A 140 11.72 -3.72 4.14
CA GLY A 140 10.79 -2.60 4.17
C GLY A 140 11.48 -1.24 3.95
N SER A 141 12.75 -1.09 4.37
CA SER A 141 13.53 0.14 4.18
C SER A 141 13.79 0.46 2.71
N LEU A 142 13.97 -0.57 1.87
CA LEU A 142 14.19 -0.38 0.43
C LEU A 142 12.90 0.00 -0.30
N GLN A 143 11.77 -0.58 0.12
CA GLN A 143 10.44 -0.24 -0.38
C GLN A 143 10.10 1.22 -0.11
N ILE A 144 10.29 1.69 1.13
CA ILE A 144 10.00 3.09 1.49
C ILE A 144 10.91 4.07 0.78
N SER A 145 12.16 3.70 0.46
CA SER A 145 13.07 4.57 -0.29
C SER A 145 12.52 4.88 -1.69
N SER A 146 11.93 3.87 -2.33
CA SER A 146 11.28 4.03 -3.65
C SER A 146 10.01 4.89 -3.54
N ALA A 147 9.20 4.66 -2.51
CA ALA A 147 8.00 5.46 -2.25
C ALA A 147 8.33 6.93 -1.94
N ALA A 148 9.33 7.17 -1.09
CA ALA A 148 9.81 8.50 -0.72
C ALA A 148 10.36 9.27 -1.92
N ALA A 149 11.13 8.60 -2.80
CA ALA A 149 11.62 9.21 -4.02
C ALA A 149 10.49 9.70 -4.93
N VAL A 150 9.41 8.92 -5.09
CA VAL A 150 8.23 9.37 -5.85
C VAL A 150 7.50 10.50 -5.14
N ALA A 151 7.33 10.42 -3.82
CA ALA A 151 6.66 11.46 -3.04
C ALA A 151 7.36 12.82 -3.16
N THR A 152 8.69 12.85 -3.08
CA THR A 152 9.45 14.11 -3.20
C THR A 152 9.56 14.56 -4.66
N ASN A 153 10.01 13.68 -5.57
CA ASN A 153 10.39 14.09 -6.91
C ASN A 153 9.22 14.24 -7.88
N VAL A 154 8.13 13.49 -7.68
CA VAL A 154 6.97 13.49 -8.57
C VAL A 154 5.79 14.20 -7.94
N PHE A 155 5.55 13.98 -6.64
CA PHE A 155 4.42 14.59 -5.95
C PHE A 155 4.73 15.94 -5.31
N GLY A 156 6.01 16.30 -5.16
CA GLY A 156 6.45 17.56 -4.56
C GLY A 156 6.13 17.66 -3.07
N LEU A 157 6.10 16.52 -2.37
CA LEU A 157 5.74 16.45 -0.95
C LEU A 157 6.98 16.62 -0.06
N ASP A 158 6.79 17.34 1.03
CA ASP A 158 7.75 17.38 2.14
C ASP A 158 7.50 16.20 3.08
N LEU A 159 8.55 15.44 3.38
CA LEU A 159 8.51 14.26 4.24
C LEU A 159 9.06 14.53 5.65
N SER A 160 9.26 15.80 6.00
CA SER A 160 9.74 16.24 7.32
C SER A 160 8.74 16.04 8.46
N VAL A 161 7.47 15.73 8.13
CA VAL A 161 6.43 15.45 9.11
C VAL A 161 6.67 14.09 9.76
N LEU A 162 6.96 14.09 11.07
CA LEU A 162 7.34 12.90 11.85
C LEU A 162 6.34 12.56 12.97
N HIS A 163 5.05 12.71 12.71
CA HIS A 163 4.00 12.29 13.65
C HIS A 163 2.83 11.61 12.94
N ASP A 164 2.17 10.72 13.67
CA ASP A 164 0.96 10.07 13.23
C ASP A 164 -0.28 10.98 13.42
N GLU A 165 -1.26 10.83 12.54
CA GLU A 165 -2.58 11.42 12.69
C GLU A 165 -3.67 10.38 12.43
N ILE A 166 -4.59 10.23 13.39
CA ILE A 166 -5.83 9.49 13.17
C ILE A 166 -6.82 10.41 12.47
N TYR A 167 -7.15 10.11 11.21
CA TYR A 167 -8.06 10.95 10.45
C TYR A 167 -9.51 10.58 10.72
N ARG A 168 -10.27 11.51 11.33
CA ARG A 168 -11.58 11.23 11.95
C ARG A 168 -12.81 11.56 11.08
N THR A 169 -12.67 12.31 9.98
CA THR A 169 -13.81 12.89 9.24
C THR A 169 -14.21 12.17 7.96
#